data_AF-A0A0J7YPG9-F1
#
_entry.id   AF-A0A0J7YPG9-F1
#
_cell.length_a   1.000
_cell.length_b   1.000
_cell.length_c   1.000
_cell.angle_alpha   90.00
_cell.angle_beta   90.00
_cell.angle_gamma   90.00
#
_symmetry.space_group_name_H-M   'P 1'
#
loop_
_entity.id
_entity.type
_entity.pdbx_description
1 polymer ?
#
loop_
_entity_poly.entity_id
_entity_poly.type
_entity_poly.pdbx_seq_one_letter_code
_entity_poly.pdbx_strand_id
1 'polypeptide(L)'
;RFSVINAVGSLIARTTRCGVYVNAGREHAVASTKAFTTQVTVLALIAGWFAQNREADPKSPLALQRRQELANALHRLPTYVGMSLHDRENVQKIAQKIKDTEHIFVLGRGFGEPIAQEGALKIKEITYIHAEGYSGGALKHWPVCLD
;
A
#
# COMPACT_ATOMS: atom_id res chain seq x y z
N ARG A 1 -12.06 -16.33 12.03
CA ARG A 1 -10.74 -15.74 11.71
C ARG A 1 -10.53 -15.83 10.21
N PHE A 2 -10.31 -14.69 9.56
CA PHE A 2 -9.99 -14.57 8.14
C PHE A 2 -8.53 -14.12 8.01
N SER A 3 -7.77 -14.66 7.05
CA SER A 3 -6.37 -14.27 6.84
C SER A 3 -6.07 -13.89 5.39
N VAL A 4 -5.22 -12.89 5.17
CA VAL A 4 -4.59 -12.60 3.87
C VAL A 4 -3.11 -12.93 3.99
N ILE A 5 -2.62 -13.89 3.22
CA ILE A 5 -1.30 -14.50 3.46
C ILE A 5 -0.56 -14.83 2.16
N ASN A 6 0.77 -14.66 2.14
CA ASN A 6 1.59 -15.01 0.98
C ASN A 6 2.26 -16.39 1.09
N ALA A 7 2.41 -16.90 2.31
CA ALA A 7 3.06 -18.18 2.59
C ALA A 7 2.03 -19.32 2.68
N VAL A 8 2.04 -20.18 1.66
CA VAL A 8 1.24 -21.42 1.62
C VAL A 8 1.64 -22.33 2.79
N GLY A 9 0.65 -22.85 3.50
CA GLY A 9 0.87 -23.77 4.62
C GLY A 9 1.43 -23.12 5.90
N SER A 10 1.50 -21.79 6.03
CA SER A 10 1.93 -21.13 7.28
C SER A 10 1.04 -21.46 8.48
N LEU A 11 1.53 -21.25 9.71
CA LEU A 11 0.73 -21.49 10.93
C LEU A 11 -0.58 -20.68 10.92
N ILE A 12 -0.52 -19.43 10.45
CA ILE A 12 -1.71 -18.58 10.29
C ILE A 12 -2.68 -19.24 9.32
N ALA A 13 -2.22 -19.70 8.15
CA ALA A 13 -3.05 -20.40 7.17
C ALA A 13 -3.78 -21.61 7.77
N ARG A 14 -3.09 -22.41 8.58
CA ARG A 14 -3.62 -23.64 9.18
C ARG A 14 -4.58 -23.37 10.34
N THR A 15 -4.49 -22.21 10.98
CA THR A 15 -5.30 -21.86 12.16
C THR A 15 -6.51 -20.99 11.82
N THR A 16 -6.57 -20.42 10.62
CA THR A 16 -7.73 -19.66 10.12
C THR A 16 -8.74 -20.54 9.40
N ARG A 17 -10.03 -20.22 9.56
CA ARG A 17 -11.14 -20.96 8.91
C ARG A 17 -11.30 -20.60 7.43
N CYS A 18 -10.93 -19.38 7.07
CA CYS A 18 -11.02 -18.86 5.72
C CYS A 18 -9.90 -17.85 5.50
N GLY A 19 -9.53 -17.62 4.24
CA GLY A 19 -8.48 -16.67 3.90
C GLY A 19 -8.20 -16.65 2.41
N VAL A 20 -7.35 -15.71 2.00
CA VAL A 20 -6.92 -15.52 0.61
C VAL A 20 -5.41 -15.57 0.56
N TYR A 21 -4.90 -16.35 -0.40
CA TYR A 21 -3.49 -16.33 -0.74
C TYR A 21 -3.20 -15.18 -1.70
N VAL A 22 -2.27 -14.29 -1.35
CA VAL A 22 -1.92 -13.12 -2.19
C VAL A 22 -1.17 -13.50 -3.46
N ASN A 23 -0.50 -14.66 -3.47
CA ASN A 23 0.22 -15.19 -4.61
C ASN A 23 1.25 -14.21 -5.22
N ALA A 24 1.94 -13.44 -4.38
CA ALA A 24 3.03 -12.55 -4.81
C ALA A 24 4.33 -13.31 -5.16
N GLY A 25 4.33 -14.64 -4.98
CA GLY A 25 5.52 -15.49 -5.02
C GLY A 25 6.45 -15.24 -3.83
N ARG A 26 7.58 -15.95 -3.79
CA ARG A 26 8.55 -15.84 -2.70
C ARG A 26 9.20 -14.46 -2.67
N GLU A 27 9.17 -13.80 -1.52
CA GLU A 27 9.88 -12.53 -1.30
C GLU A 27 11.26 -12.85 -0.70
N HIS A 28 12.32 -12.41 -1.39
CA HIS A 28 13.70 -12.66 -0.98
C HIS A 28 14.31 -11.46 -0.25
N ALA A 29 13.81 -10.25 -0.54
CA ALA A 29 14.23 -9.05 0.14
C ALA A 29 13.70 -9.03 1.58
N VAL A 30 14.48 -8.45 2.50
CA VAL A 30 14.08 -8.24 3.89
C VAL A 30 12.94 -7.23 3.97
N ALA A 31 13.03 -6.16 3.19
CA ALA A 31 11.99 -5.16 3.06
C ALA A 31 10.88 -5.65 2.13
N SER A 32 9.63 -5.64 2.61
CA SER A 32 8.44 -5.94 1.81
C SER A 32 8.30 -4.96 0.66
N THR A 33 8.03 -5.46 -0.55
CA THR A 33 7.79 -4.65 -1.75
C THR A 33 6.55 -5.15 -2.47
N LYS A 34 6.70 -6.24 -3.23
CA LYS A 34 5.60 -6.87 -3.96
C LYS A 34 4.52 -7.42 -3.02
N ALA A 35 4.88 -7.88 -1.82
CA ALA A 35 3.91 -8.36 -0.86
C ALA A 35 2.97 -7.24 -0.40
N PHE A 36 3.49 -6.03 -0.14
CA PHE A 36 2.67 -4.88 0.22
C PHE A 36 1.66 -4.53 -0.90
N THR A 37 2.13 -4.33 -2.14
CA THR A 37 1.25 -3.94 -3.25
C THR A 37 0.19 -5.00 -3.53
N THR A 38 0.57 -6.28 -3.54
CA THR A 38 -0.38 -7.39 -3.78
C THR A 38 -1.38 -7.53 -2.64
N GLN A 39 -1.00 -7.29 -1.38
CA GLN A 39 -1.93 -7.27 -0.25
C GLN A 39 -2.98 -6.17 -0.42
N VAL A 40 -2.58 -4.95 -0.80
CA VAL A 40 -3.52 -3.86 -1.08
C VAL A 40 -4.48 -4.24 -2.22
N THR A 41 -3.97 -4.86 -3.29
CA THR A 41 -4.80 -5.36 -4.40
C THR A 41 -5.83 -6.40 -3.92
N VAL A 42 -5.40 -7.37 -3.12
CA VAL A 42 -6.30 -8.42 -2.59
C VAL A 42 -7.33 -7.85 -1.62
N LEU A 43 -6.95 -6.91 -0.76
CA LEU A 43 -7.90 -6.24 0.13
C LEU A 43 -8.94 -5.44 -0.67
N ALA A 44 -8.55 -4.80 -1.78
CA ALA A 44 -9.48 -4.13 -2.68
C ALA A 44 -10.45 -5.12 -3.34
N LEU A 45 -9.98 -6.30 -3.78
CA LEU A 45 -10.84 -7.36 -4.31
C LEU A 45 -11.82 -7.90 -3.25
N ILE A 46 -11.35 -8.11 -2.02
CA ILE A 46 -12.19 -8.54 -0.90
C ILE A 46 -13.27 -7.49 -0.60
N ALA A 47 -12.91 -6.20 -0.58
CA ALA A 47 -13.87 -5.11 -0.40
C ALA A 47 -14.91 -5.09 -1.53
N GLY A 48 -14.48 -5.29 -2.78
CA GLY A 48 -15.36 -5.43 -3.93
C GLY A 48 -16.33 -6.61 -3.81
N TRP A 49 -15.84 -7.76 -3.34
CA TRP A 49 -16.67 -8.94 -3.08
C TRP A 49 -17.72 -8.68 -2.00
N PHE A 50 -17.35 -8.07 -0.87
CA PHE A 50 -18.34 -7.69 0.15
C PHE A 50 -19.36 -6.68 -0.38
N ALA A 51 -18.93 -5.71 -1.20
CA ALA A 51 -19.84 -4.75 -1.80
C ALA A 51 -20.84 -5.39 -2.78
N GLN A 52 -20.49 -6.51 -3.42
CA GLN A 52 -21.40 -7.29 -4.28
C GLN A 52 -22.41 -8.12 -3.48
N ASN A 53 -22.01 -8.60 -2.30
CA ASN A 53 -22.81 -9.49 -1.46
C ASN A 53 -23.62 -8.74 -0.38
N ARG A 54 -23.53 -7.42 -0.33
CA ARG A 54 -24.31 -6.60 0.62
C ARG A 54 -25.77 -6.50 0.15
N GLU A 55 -26.71 -6.61 1.06
CA GLU A 55 -28.17 -6.59 0.79
C GLU A 55 -28.71 -5.27 0.19
N ALA A 56 -27.91 -4.20 0.17
CA ALA A 56 -28.27 -2.95 -0.48
C ALA A 56 -28.49 -3.20 -1.98
N ASP A 57 -29.59 -2.69 -2.54
CA ASP A 57 -30.04 -2.95 -3.92
C ASP A 57 -28.85 -3.14 -4.88
N PRO A 58 -28.49 -4.40 -5.22
CA PRO A 58 -27.34 -4.70 -6.04
C PRO A 58 -27.44 -4.06 -7.43
N LYS A 59 -28.64 -3.63 -7.83
CA LYS A 59 -28.96 -2.97 -9.09
C LYS A 59 -29.00 -1.45 -8.97
N SER A 60 -28.73 -0.87 -7.79
CA SER A 60 -28.54 0.57 -7.66
C SER A 60 -27.47 1.04 -8.67
N PRO A 61 -27.78 2.00 -9.55
CA PRO A 61 -26.85 2.48 -10.57
C PRO A 61 -25.49 2.91 -9.98
N LEU A 62 -25.51 3.55 -8.80
CA LEU A 62 -24.30 3.99 -8.10
C LEU A 62 -23.43 2.80 -7.64
N ALA A 63 -24.05 1.72 -7.15
CA ALA A 63 -23.32 0.54 -6.72
C ALA A 63 -22.67 -0.19 -7.91
N LEU A 64 -23.41 -0.29 -9.03
CA LEU A 64 -22.87 -0.87 -10.27
C LEU A 64 -21.70 -0.04 -10.81
N GLN A 65 -21.85 1.27 -10.84
CA GLN A 65 -20.80 2.19 -11.28
C GLN A 65 -19.51 2.03 -10.46
N ARG A 66 -19.60 2.07 -9.12
CA ARG A 66 -18.41 1.92 -8.24
C ARG A 66 -17.70 0.58 -8.41
N ARG A 67 -18.45 -0.50 -8.63
CA ARG A 67 -17.87 -1.82 -8.91
C ARG A 67 -17.11 -1.83 -10.24
N GLN A 68 -17.68 -1.22 -11.27
CA GLN A 68 -17.03 -1.10 -12.57
C GLN A 68 -15.78 -0.23 -12.52
N GLU A 69 -15.82 0.88 -11.79
CA GLU A 69 -14.67 1.75 -11.54
C GLU A 69 -13.53 0.98 -10.86
N LEU A 70 -13.83 0.22 -9.80
CA LEU A 70 -12.84 -0.61 -9.12
C LEU A 70 -12.23 -1.67 -10.04
N ALA A 71 -13.07 -2.40 -10.78
CA ALA A 71 -12.61 -3.43 -11.71
C ALA A 71 -11.69 -2.82 -12.80
N ASN A 72 -12.10 -1.69 -13.38
CA ASN A 72 -11.32 -0.98 -14.39
C ASN A 72 -9.99 -0.46 -13.80
N ALA A 73 -9.98 0.05 -12.57
CA ALA A 73 -8.77 0.50 -11.90
C ALA A 73 -7.79 -0.66 -11.67
N LEU A 74 -8.29 -1.81 -11.21
CA LEU A 74 -7.48 -3.02 -11.00
C LEU A 74 -6.91 -3.56 -12.32
N HIS A 75 -7.67 -3.52 -13.41
CA HIS A 75 -7.18 -3.91 -14.73
C HIS A 75 -6.05 -3.00 -15.24
N ARG A 76 -6.09 -1.70 -14.91
CA ARG A 76 -5.06 -0.72 -15.30
C ARG A 76 -3.85 -0.71 -14.37
N LEU A 77 -3.97 -1.27 -13.18
CA LEU A 77 -2.93 -1.24 -12.14
C LEU A 77 -1.56 -1.75 -12.63
N PRO A 78 -1.44 -2.88 -13.36
CA PRO A 78 -0.14 -3.34 -13.87
C PRO A 78 0.52 -2.32 -14.80
N THR A 79 -0.25 -1.64 -15.64
CA THR A 79 0.25 -0.57 -16.53
C THR A 79 0.80 0.59 -15.72
N TYR A 80 0.07 1.07 -14.71
CA TYR A 80 0.54 2.17 -13.87
C TYR A 80 1.80 1.81 -13.06
N VAL A 81 1.87 0.57 -12.55
CA VAL A 81 3.09 0.06 -11.91
C VAL A 81 4.26 0.06 -12.90
N GLY A 82 4.04 -0.45 -14.12
CA GLY A 82 5.07 -0.42 -15.18
C GLY A 82 5.57 0.99 -15.49
N MET A 83 4.64 1.95 -15.65
CA MET A 83 4.99 3.36 -15.87
C MET A 83 5.77 3.96 -14.69
N SER A 84 5.41 3.63 -13.44
CA SER A 84 6.12 4.15 -12.26
C SER A 84 7.58 3.69 -12.19
N LEU A 85 7.89 2.50 -12.72
CA LEU A 85 9.26 1.97 -12.76
C LEU A 85 10.15 2.70 -13.77
N HIS A 86 9.58 3.42 -14.73
CA HIS A 86 10.34 4.23 -15.69
C HIS A 86 10.92 5.50 -15.07
N ASP A 87 10.46 5.92 -13.88
CA ASP A 87 10.91 7.14 -13.22
C ASP A 87 12.23 7.00 -12.45
N ARG A 88 12.98 5.92 -12.71
CA ARG A 88 14.18 5.54 -11.96
C ARG A 88 15.24 6.64 -11.90
N GLU A 89 15.43 7.37 -13.00
CA GLU A 89 16.42 8.46 -13.06
C GLU A 89 16.06 9.63 -12.15
N ASN A 90 14.79 10.01 -12.10
CA ASN A 90 14.35 11.10 -11.22
C ASN A 90 14.39 10.68 -9.76
N VAL A 91 13.99 9.44 -9.46
CA VAL A 91 14.15 8.86 -8.11
C VAL A 91 15.62 8.86 -7.68
N GLN A 92 16.56 8.50 -8.57
CA GLN A 92 17.99 8.54 -8.26
C GLN A 92 18.50 9.96 -8.00
N LYS A 93 18.06 10.96 -8.78
CA LYS A 93 18.40 12.37 -8.56
C LYS A 93 17.91 12.87 -7.20
N ILE A 94 16.70 12.49 -6.80
CA ILE A 94 16.14 12.83 -5.48
C ILE A 94 16.94 12.13 -4.38
N ALA A 95 17.22 10.83 -4.54
CA ALA A 95 18.01 10.06 -3.59
C ALA A 95 19.39 10.69 -3.33
N GLN A 96 20.07 11.18 -4.38
CA GLN A 96 21.36 11.87 -4.21
C GLN A 96 21.27 13.16 -3.40
N LYS A 97 20.12 13.85 -3.40
CA LYS A 97 19.91 15.07 -2.61
C LYS A 97 19.63 14.80 -1.14
N ILE A 98 19.08 13.62 -0.82
CA ILE A 98 18.62 13.27 0.53
C ILE A 98 19.49 12.21 1.20
N LYS A 99 20.54 11.71 0.55
CA LYS A 99 21.38 10.62 1.08
C LYS A 99 22.12 10.98 2.38
N ASP A 100 22.43 12.27 2.55
CA ASP A 100 23.23 12.78 3.68
C ASP A 100 22.35 13.41 4.78
N THR A 101 21.02 13.29 4.68
CA THR A 101 20.10 13.81 5.70
C THR A 101 19.93 12.82 6.84
N GLU A 102 19.93 13.32 8.08
CA GLU A 102 19.69 12.49 9.27
C GLU A 102 18.21 12.17 9.48
N HIS A 103 17.32 13.11 9.15
CA HIS A 103 15.89 13.03 9.38
C HIS A 103 15.07 13.32 8.12
N ILE A 104 14.06 12.49 7.84
CA ILE A 104 13.14 12.64 6.72
C ILE A 104 11.68 12.53 7.19
N PHE A 105 10.85 13.50 6.85
CA PHE A 105 9.40 13.40 7.01
C PHE A 105 8.73 13.10 5.67
N VAL A 106 7.96 12.01 5.61
CA VAL A 106 7.14 11.63 4.45
C VAL A 106 5.69 11.95 4.76
N LEU A 107 5.04 12.72 3.90
CA LEU A 107 3.71 13.28 4.19
C LEU A 107 2.70 12.79 3.17
N GLY A 108 1.54 12.34 3.66
CA GLY A 108 0.44 11.86 2.81
C GLY A 108 -0.92 12.30 3.33
N ARG A 109 -1.92 12.47 2.45
CA ARG A 109 -3.29 12.83 2.85
C ARG A 109 -4.29 11.80 2.33
N GLY A 110 -5.32 11.51 3.12
CA GLY A 110 -6.32 10.50 2.75
C GLY A 110 -5.66 9.16 2.48
N PHE A 111 -5.86 8.59 1.29
CA PHE A 111 -5.20 7.35 0.88
C PHE A 111 -3.67 7.45 0.79
N GLY A 112 -3.10 8.66 0.73
CA GLY A 112 -1.65 8.85 0.73
C GLY A 112 -1.00 8.67 2.10
N GLU A 113 -1.75 8.73 3.20
CA GLU A 113 -1.20 8.57 4.55
C GLU A 113 -0.57 7.18 4.80
N PRO A 114 -1.25 6.05 4.54
CA PRO A 114 -0.62 4.74 4.68
C PRO A 114 0.55 4.54 3.71
N ILE A 115 0.53 5.21 2.55
CA ILE A 115 1.63 5.18 1.58
C ILE A 115 2.85 5.94 2.13
N ALA A 116 2.63 7.07 2.81
CA ALA A 116 3.70 7.83 3.44
C ALA A 116 4.34 7.04 4.60
N GLN A 117 3.54 6.33 5.40
CA GLN A 117 4.04 5.46 6.46
C GLN A 117 4.87 4.30 5.91
N GLU A 118 4.40 3.60 4.89
CA GLU A 118 5.17 2.52 4.24
C GLU A 118 6.45 3.06 3.61
N GLY A 119 6.39 4.21 2.92
CA GLY A 119 7.56 4.85 2.32
C GLY A 119 8.64 5.21 3.36
N ALA A 120 8.24 5.81 4.48
CA ALA A 120 9.15 6.11 5.58
C ALA A 120 9.73 4.83 6.22
N LEU A 121 8.93 3.77 6.34
CA LEU A 121 9.41 2.47 6.82
C LEU A 121 10.48 1.89 5.89
N LYS A 122 10.28 1.93 4.56
CA LYS A 122 11.26 1.43 3.60
C LYS A 122 12.57 2.20 3.64
N ILE A 123 12.51 3.53 3.79
CA ILE A 123 13.70 4.37 3.96
C ILE A 123 14.47 3.91 5.21
N LYS A 124 13.79 3.81 6.36
CA LYS A 124 14.41 3.35 7.62
C LYS A 124 15.07 1.98 7.50
N GLU A 125 14.38 1.01 6.91
CA GLU A 125 14.86 -0.38 6.79
C GLU A 125 16.11 -0.51 5.90
N ILE A 126 16.25 0.33 4.87
CA ILE A 126 17.28 0.16 3.83
C ILE A 126 18.47 1.11 4.04
N THR A 127 18.22 2.35 4.49
CA THR A 127 19.24 3.39 4.55
C THR A 127 19.68 3.73 5.98
N TYR A 128 18.94 3.29 7.00
CA TYR A 128 19.11 3.69 8.40
C TYR A 128 18.90 5.18 8.70
N ILE A 129 18.46 5.97 7.70
CA ILE A 129 18.03 7.36 7.92
C ILE A 129 16.78 7.34 8.78
N HIS A 130 16.69 8.24 9.76
CA HIS A 130 15.49 8.36 10.58
C HIS A 130 14.35 8.97 9.75
N ALA A 131 13.45 8.13 9.24
CA ALA A 131 12.31 8.59 8.45
C ALA A 131 10.98 8.34 9.17
N GLU A 132 10.05 9.30 9.12
CA GLU A 132 8.71 9.17 9.72
C GLU A 132 7.61 9.58 8.76
N GLY A 133 6.52 8.80 8.75
CA GLY A 133 5.38 9.01 7.85
C GLY A 133 4.20 9.62 8.61
N TYR A 134 3.68 10.75 8.15
CA TYR A 134 2.59 11.48 8.81
C TYR A 134 1.44 11.86 7.87
N SER A 135 0.27 12.05 8.47
CA SER A 135 -0.85 12.70 7.80
C SER A 135 -0.50 14.16 7.51
N GLY A 136 -0.65 14.61 6.27
CA GLY A 136 -0.39 16.00 5.89
C GLY A 136 -1.30 17.01 6.60
N GLY A 137 -2.43 16.54 7.17
CA GLY A 137 -3.27 17.34 8.07
C GLY A 137 -2.68 17.53 9.47
N ALA A 138 -1.84 16.60 9.92
CA ALA A 138 -1.23 16.62 11.24
C ALA A 138 -0.14 17.71 11.36
N LEU A 139 0.44 18.20 10.25
CA LEU A 139 1.42 19.29 10.29
C LEU A 139 0.91 20.58 10.91
N LYS A 140 -0.40 20.85 10.87
CA LYS A 140 -1.00 22.01 11.53
C LYS A 140 -1.10 21.85 13.06
N HIS A 141 -0.99 20.62 13.54
CA HIS A 141 -1.07 20.25 14.95
C HIS A 141 0.27 19.75 15.50
N TRP A 142 1.23 19.49 14.60
CA TRP A 142 2.61 19.23 14.95
C TRP A 142 3.22 20.54 15.44
N PRO A 143 3.88 20.55 16.60
CA PRO A 143 4.63 21.72 17.01
C PRO A 143 5.64 22.00 15.92
N VAL A 144 5.64 23.21 15.39
CA VAL A 144 6.74 23.76 14.58
C VAL A 144 7.95 24.02 15.52
N CYS A 145 8.22 23.10 16.45
CA CYS A 145 9.33 23.09 17.40
C CYS A 145 10.28 21.97 17.00
N LEU A 146 10.90 22.14 15.84
CA LEU A 146 12.26 21.64 15.63
C LEU A 146 13.10 22.91 15.55
N ASP A 147 13.42 23.44 16.74
CA ASP A 147 14.59 24.30 16.94
C ASP A 147 15.87 23.45 16.81
#